data_AF-A0A445C6E3-F1
#
_entry.id   AF-A0A445C6E3-F1
#
_cell.length_a   1.000
_cell.length_b   1.000
_cell.length_c   1.000
_cell.angle_alpha   90.00
_cell.angle_beta   90.00
_cell.angle_gamma   90.00
#
_symmetry.space_group_name_H-M   'P 1'
#
loop_
_entity.id
_entity.type
_entity.pdbx_description
1 polymer ?
#
loop_
_entity_poly.entity_id
_entity_poly.type
_entity_poly.pdbx_seq_one_letter_code
_entity_poly.pdbx_strand_id
1 'polypeptide(L)'
;MLRQHRELSMFKTNEEAKIRPNKTYQLFVAAASNHRKLSFIEKDVRNYITREVGNVSEQDDAKEFGKYLLRMKEKNQNFLFELNIKGDHFIKHAFWADARSRAVCEYFGDVVSFDTMYNTNRYSVHPK
;
A
#
# COMPACT_ATOMS: atom_id res chain seq x y z
N MET A 1 23.25 -23.61 0.84
CA MET A 1 21.79 -23.39 0.91
C MET A 1 21.28 -22.97 2.30
N LEU A 2 21.71 -23.57 3.41
CA LEU A 2 21.21 -23.26 4.76
C LEU A 2 21.43 -21.80 5.24
N ARG A 3 22.51 -21.16 4.79
CA ARG A 3 22.89 -19.81 5.25
C ARG A 3 21.95 -18.70 4.72
N GLN A 4 21.59 -18.76 3.45
CA GLN A 4 20.67 -17.80 2.82
C GLN A 4 19.23 -17.95 3.34
N HIS A 5 18.79 -19.19 3.60
CA HIS A 5 17.47 -19.44 4.19
C HIS A 5 17.34 -18.82 5.60
N ARG A 6 18.41 -18.86 6.40
CA ARG A 6 18.44 -18.25 7.75
C ARG A 6 18.42 -16.72 7.69
N GLU A 7 19.12 -16.14 6.71
CA GLU A 7 19.13 -14.68 6.48
C GLU A 7 17.74 -14.18 6.07
N LEU A 8 17.07 -14.87 5.12
CA LEU A 8 15.71 -14.58 4.69
C LEU A 8 14.68 -14.70 5.82
N SER A 9 14.76 -15.73 6.67
CA SER A 9 13.85 -15.86 7.83
C SER A 9 14.04 -14.72 8.84
N MET A 10 15.27 -14.25 9.03
CA MET A 10 15.56 -13.14 9.94
C MET A 10 15.09 -11.78 9.39
N PHE A 11 15.12 -11.58 8.07
CA PHE A 11 14.50 -10.41 7.46
C PHE A 11 13.00 -10.37 7.72
N LYS A 12 12.31 -11.49 7.53
CA LYS A 12 10.87 -11.61 7.77
C LYS A 12 10.49 -11.34 9.24
N THR A 13 11.25 -11.85 10.19
CA THR A 13 10.99 -11.58 11.63
C THR A 13 11.25 -10.11 12.02
N ASN A 14 12.26 -9.46 11.41
CA ASN A 14 12.59 -8.07 11.72
C ASN A 14 11.60 -7.09 11.06
N GLU A 15 11.03 -7.46 9.90
CA GLU A 15 9.88 -6.82 9.27
C GLU A 15 8.65 -6.86 10.18
N GLU A 16 8.26 -8.05 10.67
CA GLU A 16 7.12 -8.23 11.59
C GLU A 16 7.28 -7.38 12.86
N ALA A 17 8.51 -7.20 13.34
CA ALA A 17 8.86 -6.38 14.50
C ALA A 17 9.02 -4.86 14.20
N LYS A 18 8.80 -4.41 12.96
CA LYS A 18 8.94 -3.00 12.52
C LYS A 18 10.32 -2.37 12.86
N ILE A 19 11.39 -3.16 12.79
CA ILE A 19 12.75 -2.71 13.14
C ILE A 19 13.29 -1.84 12.00
N ARG A 20 13.87 -0.67 12.35
CA ARG A 20 14.46 0.24 11.35
C ARG A 20 15.53 -0.48 10.51
N PRO A 21 15.57 -0.29 9.18
CA PRO A 21 16.52 -0.94 8.26
C PRO A 21 17.98 -0.91 8.70
N ASN A 22 18.44 0.25 9.19
CA ASN A 22 19.81 0.43 9.66
C ASN A 22 20.10 -0.44 10.90
N LYS A 23 19.14 -0.54 11.84
CA LYS A 23 19.25 -1.43 13.00
C LYS A 23 19.25 -2.90 12.60
N THR A 24 18.44 -3.28 11.61
CA THR A 24 18.42 -4.64 11.05
C THR A 24 19.77 -5.03 10.47
N TYR A 25 20.40 -4.14 9.68
CA TYR A 25 21.75 -4.38 9.15
C TYR A 25 22.80 -4.50 10.27
N GLN A 26 22.74 -3.63 11.29
CA GLN A 26 23.65 -3.73 12.45
C GLN A 26 23.50 -5.04 13.23
N LEU A 27 22.28 -5.58 13.36
CA LEU A 27 22.06 -6.90 13.97
C LEU A 27 22.71 -8.03 13.17
N PHE A 28 22.65 -7.96 11.83
CA PHE A 28 23.34 -8.93 10.97
C PHE A 28 24.87 -8.82 11.09
N VAL A 29 25.40 -7.61 11.20
CA VAL A 29 26.82 -7.36 11.46
C VAL A 29 27.23 -7.84 12.86
N ALA A 30 26.37 -7.70 13.86
CA ALA A 30 26.66 -8.20 15.20
C ALA A 30 26.64 -9.75 15.25
N ALA A 31 25.72 -10.38 14.50
CA ALA A 31 25.60 -11.84 14.43
C ALA A 31 26.69 -12.49 13.56
N ALA A 32 27.15 -11.80 12.51
CA ALA A 32 28.28 -12.20 11.71
C ALA A 32 29.52 -11.48 12.21
N SER A 33 30.39 -12.16 12.97
CA SER A 33 31.60 -11.64 13.62
C SER A 33 32.55 -10.73 12.80
N ASN A 34 32.30 -10.48 11.51
CA ASN A 34 32.86 -9.38 10.75
C ASN A 34 32.00 -9.01 9.50
N HIS A 35 32.04 -7.74 9.04
CA HIS A 35 31.31 -7.25 7.86
C HIS A 35 31.62 -8.05 6.57
N ARG A 36 32.86 -8.54 6.43
CA ARG A 36 33.33 -9.30 5.26
C ARG A 36 32.70 -10.68 5.10
N LYS A 37 31.95 -11.16 6.09
CA LYS A 37 31.31 -12.48 6.06
C LYS A 37 29.88 -12.43 5.50
N LEU A 38 29.27 -11.25 5.43
CA LEU A 38 27.91 -11.08 4.90
C LEU A 38 27.93 -11.10 3.37
N SER A 39 26.97 -11.80 2.78
CA SER A 39 26.75 -11.91 1.34
C SER A 39 26.02 -10.69 0.75
N PHE A 40 25.61 -9.73 1.59
CA PHE A 40 24.78 -8.58 1.23
C PHE A 40 25.23 -7.31 1.98
N ILE A 41 24.95 -6.15 1.42
CA ILE A 41 25.27 -4.84 2.00
C ILE A 41 24.02 -4.14 2.56
N GLU A 42 24.20 -3.08 3.34
CA GLU A 42 23.06 -2.31 3.93
C GLU A 42 22.07 -1.84 2.85
N LYS A 43 22.58 -1.51 1.66
CA LYS A 43 21.76 -1.12 0.52
C LYS A 43 20.80 -2.23 0.10
N ASP A 44 21.21 -3.49 0.18
CA ASP A 44 20.37 -4.64 -0.19
C ASP A 44 19.25 -4.85 0.83
N VAL A 45 19.54 -4.64 2.13
CA VAL A 45 18.53 -4.62 3.19
C VAL A 45 17.50 -3.53 2.92
N ARG A 46 17.96 -2.32 2.61
CA ARG A 46 17.07 -1.20 2.30
C ARG A 46 16.21 -1.48 1.06
N ASN A 47 16.80 -2.01 -0.01
CA ASN A 47 16.09 -2.36 -1.23
C ASN A 47 15.05 -3.46 -0.99
N TYR A 48 15.39 -4.48 -0.19
CA TYR A 48 14.46 -5.54 0.19
C TYR A 48 13.27 -4.98 0.97
N ILE A 49 13.53 -4.16 1.99
CA ILE A 49 12.48 -3.53 2.82
C ILE A 49 11.62 -2.59 1.97
N THR A 50 12.21 -1.75 1.12
CA THR A 50 11.43 -0.86 0.23
C THR A 50 10.55 -1.66 -0.73
N ARG A 51 11.03 -2.79 -1.26
CA ARG A 51 10.24 -3.66 -2.14
C ARG A 51 9.10 -4.34 -1.38
N GLU A 52 9.37 -4.93 -0.23
CA GLU A 52 8.37 -5.69 0.51
C GLU A 52 7.38 -4.78 1.26
N VAL A 53 7.85 -3.76 1.98
CA VAL A 53 7.00 -2.80 2.72
C VAL A 53 6.23 -1.88 1.77
N GLY A 54 6.85 -1.43 0.68
CA GLY A 54 6.16 -0.61 -0.33
C GLY A 54 4.97 -1.37 -0.92
N ASN A 55 5.19 -2.64 -1.28
CA ASN A 55 4.12 -3.51 -1.73
C ASN A 55 3.06 -3.70 -0.62
N VAL A 56 3.43 -4.08 0.60
CA VAL A 56 2.47 -4.30 1.71
C VAL A 56 1.64 -3.04 2.04
N SER A 57 2.20 -1.84 1.93
CA SER A 57 1.44 -0.59 2.10
C SER A 57 0.36 -0.43 1.03
N GLU A 58 0.72 -0.64 -0.25
CA GLU A 58 -0.25 -0.59 -1.36
C GLU A 58 -1.32 -1.69 -1.22
N GLN A 59 -0.97 -2.85 -0.64
CA GLN A 59 -1.91 -3.94 -0.36
C GLN A 59 -2.98 -3.57 0.67
N ASP A 60 -2.68 -2.69 1.62
CA ASP A 60 -3.62 -2.29 2.69
C ASP A 60 -4.50 -1.10 2.26
N ASP A 61 -4.00 -0.22 1.38
CA ASP A 61 -4.70 0.99 0.96
C ASP A 61 -6.07 0.69 0.33
N ALA A 62 -6.15 -0.32 -0.55
CA ALA A 62 -7.41 -0.73 -1.17
C ALA A 62 -8.42 -1.27 -0.15
N LYS A 63 -7.93 -2.03 0.83
CA LYS A 63 -8.76 -2.61 1.91
C LYS A 63 -9.23 -1.52 2.87
N GLU A 64 -8.36 -0.59 3.25
CA GLU A 64 -8.72 0.52 4.14
C GLU A 64 -9.69 1.50 3.46
N PHE A 65 -9.53 1.74 2.16
CA PHE A 65 -10.50 2.50 1.37
C PHE A 65 -11.88 1.83 1.37
N GLY A 66 -11.94 0.51 1.20
CA GLY A 66 -13.19 -0.25 1.31
C GLY A 66 -13.85 -0.13 2.69
N LYS A 67 -13.06 -0.25 3.78
CA LYS A 67 -13.57 -0.03 5.15
C LYS A 67 -14.10 1.39 5.34
N TYR A 68 -13.44 2.39 4.76
CA TYR A 68 -13.92 3.78 4.80
C TYR A 68 -15.29 3.92 4.15
N LEU A 69 -15.48 3.39 2.94
CA LEU A 69 -16.78 3.44 2.24
C LEU A 69 -17.88 2.73 3.06
N LEU A 70 -17.55 1.61 3.70
CA LEU A 70 -18.49 0.90 4.58
C LEU A 70 -18.89 1.77 5.79
N ARG A 71 -17.93 2.40 6.47
CA ARG A 71 -18.20 3.33 7.58
C ARG A 71 -19.08 4.50 7.15
N MET A 72 -18.91 5.00 5.91
CA MET A 72 -19.76 6.07 5.37
C MET A 72 -21.19 5.59 5.13
N LYS A 73 -21.37 4.35 4.65
CA LYS A 73 -22.69 3.73 4.48
C LYS A 73 -23.41 3.49 5.80
N GLU A 74 -22.69 3.03 6.83
CA GLU A 74 -23.25 2.82 8.18
C GLU A 74 -23.75 4.12 8.79
N LYS A 75 -22.99 5.21 8.63
CA LYS A 75 -23.36 6.55 9.12
C LYS A 75 -24.54 7.15 8.36
N ASN A 76 -24.70 6.82 7.09
CA ASN A 76 -25.74 7.37 6.23
C ASN A 76 -26.26 6.34 5.25
N GLN A 77 -27.47 5.84 5.50
CA GLN A 77 -28.11 4.84 4.63
C GLN A 77 -28.36 5.33 3.20
N ASN A 78 -28.39 6.65 2.96
CA ASN A 78 -28.54 7.23 1.63
C ASN A 78 -27.22 7.33 0.85
N PHE A 79 -26.07 7.12 1.50
CA PHE A 79 -24.78 6.95 0.83
C PHE A 79 -24.80 5.68 -0.04
N LEU A 80 -24.27 5.76 -1.25
CA LEU A 80 -24.11 4.63 -2.15
C LEU A 80 -22.64 4.50 -2.54
N PHE A 81 -22.17 3.27 -2.68
CA PHE A 81 -20.87 3.00 -3.27
C PHE A 81 -20.86 1.63 -3.94
N GLU A 82 -19.97 1.51 -4.92
CA GLU A 82 -19.59 0.27 -5.56
C GLU A 82 -18.06 0.25 -5.64
N LEU A 83 -17.45 -0.80 -5.12
CA LEU A 83 -16.00 -0.96 -5.11
C LEU A 83 -15.66 -2.32 -5.71
N ASN A 84 -14.91 -2.30 -6.81
CA ASN A 84 -14.39 -3.50 -7.46
C ASN A 84 -12.88 -3.54 -7.28
N ILE A 85 -12.42 -4.53 -6.51
CA ILE A 85 -11.00 -4.78 -6.27
C ILE A 85 -10.56 -5.98 -7.12
N LYS A 86 -9.49 -5.82 -7.89
CA LYS A 86 -8.83 -6.89 -8.64
C LYS A 86 -7.75 -7.53 -7.77
N GLY A 87 -7.96 -8.78 -7.38
CA GLY A 87 -7.14 -9.44 -6.37
C GLY A 87 -7.29 -8.75 -5.02
N ASP A 88 -6.26 -8.79 -4.18
CA ASP A 88 -6.33 -8.25 -2.82
C ASP A 88 -5.87 -6.79 -2.71
N HIS A 89 -5.39 -6.17 -3.81
CA HIS A 89 -4.48 -5.01 -3.70
C HIS A 89 -4.78 -3.86 -4.67
N PHE A 90 -5.54 -4.09 -5.75
CA PHE A 90 -5.74 -3.07 -6.78
C PHE A 90 -7.21 -2.72 -6.95
N ILE A 91 -7.55 -1.45 -6.77
CA ILE A 91 -8.89 -0.94 -7.10
C ILE A 91 -9.00 -0.88 -8.62
N LYS A 92 -9.92 -1.67 -9.19
CA LYS A 92 -10.22 -1.66 -10.63
C LYS A 92 -11.24 -0.58 -10.96
N HIS A 93 -12.28 -0.47 -10.16
CA HIS A 93 -13.34 0.53 -10.28
C HIS A 93 -13.81 0.95 -8.88
N ALA A 94 -14.06 2.24 -8.69
CA ALA A 94 -14.66 2.77 -7.49
C ALA A 94 -15.67 3.85 -7.87
N PHE A 95 -16.89 3.69 -7.38
CA PHE A 95 -17.96 4.67 -7.51
C PHE A 95 -18.53 4.92 -6.13
N TRP A 96 -18.86 6.18 -5.83
CA TRP A 96 -19.61 6.52 -4.63
C TRP A 96 -20.41 7.80 -4.86
N ALA A 97 -21.50 7.93 -4.13
CA ALA A 97 -22.32 9.13 -4.10
C ALA A 97 -22.86 9.33 -2.68
N ASP A 98 -22.59 10.49 -2.09
CA ASP A 98 -23.19 10.87 -0.83
C ASP A 98 -24.65 11.32 -1.00
N ALA A 99 -25.39 11.35 0.11
CA ALA A 99 -26.81 11.66 0.11
C ALA A 99 -27.14 13.05 -0.48
N ARG A 100 -26.26 14.04 -0.27
CA ARG A 100 -26.45 15.38 -0.82
C ARG A 100 -26.23 15.37 -2.32
N SER A 101 -25.14 14.74 -2.79
CA SER A 101 -24.87 14.61 -4.22
C SER A 101 -26.01 13.90 -4.95
N ARG A 102 -26.61 12.87 -4.35
CA ARG A 102 -27.80 12.20 -4.89
C ARG A 102 -29.04 13.10 -4.93
N ALA A 103 -29.35 13.79 -3.84
CA ALA A 103 -30.49 14.70 -3.78
C ALA A 103 -30.35 15.86 -4.79
N VAL A 104 -29.13 16.38 -4.95
CA VAL A 104 -28.82 17.41 -5.95
C VAL A 104 -28.99 16.85 -7.37
N CYS A 105 -28.52 15.64 -7.64
CA CYS A 105 -28.71 15.00 -8.94
C CYS A 105 -30.19 14.76 -9.26
N GLU A 106 -30.99 14.31 -8.29
CA GLU A 106 -32.44 14.13 -8.43
C GLU A 106 -33.17 15.47 -8.65
N TYR A 107 -32.72 16.53 -7.99
CA TYR A 107 -33.35 17.85 -8.09
C TYR A 107 -33.04 18.57 -9.41
N PHE A 108 -31.76 18.60 -9.82
CA PHE A 108 -31.36 19.35 -11.01
C PHE A 108 -31.55 18.57 -12.31
N GLY A 109 -31.46 17.23 -12.27
CA GLY A 109 -31.60 16.35 -13.45
C GLY A 109 -30.52 16.56 -14.52
N ASP A 110 -30.11 15.50 -15.22
CA ASP A 110 -29.23 15.44 -16.43
C ASP A 110 -27.92 16.27 -16.48
N VAL A 111 -27.56 17.02 -15.44
CA VAL A 111 -26.33 17.80 -15.38
C VAL A 111 -25.20 16.90 -14.94
N VAL A 112 -24.42 16.43 -15.91
CA VAL A 112 -23.14 15.75 -15.67
C VAL A 112 -22.02 16.76 -15.76
N SER A 113 -21.33 17.03 -14.65
CA SER A 113 -20.12 17.84 -14.62
C SER A 113 -18.89 16.92 -14.51
N PHE A 114 -17.98 17.05 -15.47
CA PHE A 114 -16.70 16.34 -15.45
C PHE A 114 -15.60 17.30 -14.97
N ASP A 115 -14.97 16.96 -13.86
CA ASP A 115 -13.72 17.62 -13.47
C ASP A 115 -12.57 17.05 -14.30
N THR A 116 -12.08 17.82 -15.28
CA THR A 116 -10.97 17.42 -16.15
C THR A 116 -9.60 17.60 -15.50
N MET A 117 -9.51 18.03 -14.23
CA MET A 117 -8.22 18.22 -13.55
C MET A 117 -7.55 16.92 -13.07
N TYR A 118 -8.19 15.75 -13.20
CA TYR A 118 -7.61 14.49 -12.75
C TYR A 118 -6.63 13.88 -13.76
N ASN A 119 -5.48 14.54 -14.04
CA ASN A 119 -4.31 13.85 -14.65
C ASN A 119 -2.96 14.62 -14.67
N THR A 120 -2.66 15.52 -13.74
CA THR A 120 -1.34 16.19 -13.71
C THR A 120 -0.27 15.50 -12.87
N ASN A 121 -0.58 14.43 -12.12
CA ASN A 121 0.41 13.72 -11.30
C ASN A 121 0.74 12.35 -11.89
N ARG A 122 1.31 12.35 -13.10
CA ARG A 122 2.03 11.17 -13.62
C ARG A 122 3.27 10.99 -12.75
N TYR A 123 3.18 10.19 -11.69
CA TYR A 123 4.35 9.56 -11.09
C TYR A 123 4.93 8.61 -12.14
N SER A 124 5.82 9.13 -12.98
CA SER A 124 6.66 8.32 -13.85
C SER A 124 7.55 7.45 -12.96
N VAL A 125 7.09 6.24 -12.66
CA VAL A 125 7.98 5.17 -12.20
C VAL A 125 8.85 4.85 -13.41
N HIS A 126 10.06 5.41 -13.42
CA HIS A 126 11.04 5.10 -14.43
C HIS A 126 11.34 3.59 -14.40
N PRO A 127 11.25 2.88 -15.54
CA PRO A 127 11.71 1.51 -15.61
C PRO A 127 13.24 1.49 -15.45
N LYS A 128 13.74 0.58 -14.61
CA LYS A 128 15.12 0.08 -14.70
C LYS A 128 15.12 -1.24 -15.45
#